data_AF-A0A534V0H2-F1
#
_entry.id   AF-A0A534V0H2-F1
#
_cell.length_a   1.000
_cell.length_b   1.000
_cell.length_c   1.000
_cell.angle_alpha   90.00
_cell.angle_beta   90.00
_cell.angle_gamma   90.00
#
_symmetry.space_group_name_H-M   'P 1'
#
loop_
_entity.id
_entity.type
_entity.pdbx_description
1 polymer ?
#
loop_
_entity_poly.entity_id
_entity_poly.type
_entity_poly.pdbx_seq_one_letter_code
_entity_poly.pdbx_strand_id
1 'polypeptide(L)'
;MTREAIIERLAKLDTCAVSDALDSLTLKGATWGIGPLWQCPRIVGRAVTMKIKPAGLQQPTQHLGTAPIEAAKPGDIIVIDNGGQLQFSCWGGLLALSARLKGVSGVVIDGACRDIDEARELNFPVYARGVVPMTARGRIMQESFNQEIQFGGV
;
A
#
# COMPACT_ATOMS: atom_id res chain seq x y z
N MET A 1 13.28 1.54 23.67
CA MET A 1 13.66 1.29 22.26
C MET A 1 12.90 2.28 21.40
N THR A 2 13.57 3.01 20.51
CA THR A 2 12.90 3.98 19.62
C THR A 2 12.14 3.26 18.50
N ARG A 3 11.23 3.95 17.80
CA ARG A 3 10.48 3.36 16.69
C ARG A 3 11.41 2.97 15.53
N GLU A 4 12.42 3.78 15.30
CA GLU A 4 13.45 3.60 14.29
C GLU A 4 14.25 2.32 14.56
N ALA A 5 14.63 2.08 15.82
CA ALA A 5 15.32 0.87 16.22
C ALA A 5 14.47 -0.40 16.05
N ILE A 6 13.14 -0.31 16.18
CA ILE A 6 12.24 -1.44 15.92
C ILE A 6 12.19 -1.74 14.42
N ILE A 7 12.05 -0.71 13.57
CA ILE A 7 12.03 -0.85 12.11
C ILE A 7 13.34 -1.49 11.62
N GLU A 8 14.49 -1.05 12.13
CA GLU A 8 15.79 -1.60 11.74
C GLU A 8 15.93 -3.09 12.11
N ARG A 9 15.40 -3.50 13.27
CA ARG A 9 15.41 -4.90 13.68
C ARG A 9 14.46 -5.75 12.83
N LEU A 10 13.26 -5.26 12.54
CA LEU A 10 12.29 -5.94 11.69
C LEU A 10 12.82 -6.11 10.26
N ALA A 11 13.57 -5.13 9.73
CA ALA A 11 14.19 -5.22 8.41
C ALA A 11 15.23 -6.34 8.25
N LYS A 12 15.73 -6.88 9.38
CA LYS A 12 16.69 -8.01 9.40
C LYS A 12 16.00 -9.37 9.44
N LEU A 13 14.69 -9.42 9.65
CA LEU A 13 13.90 -10.65 9.70
C LEU A 13 13.21 -10.92 8.36
N ASP A 14 12.93 -12.18 8.06
CA ASP A 14 11.99 -12.54 7.00
C ASP A 14 10.54 -12.46 7.51
N THR A 15 9.59 -12.39 6.56
CA THR A 15 8.17 -12.25 6.89
C THR A 15 7.58 -13.50 7.55
N CYS A 16 8.16 -14.68 7.33
CA CYS A 16 7.68 -15.93 7.93
C CYS A 16 8.02 -15.94 9.43
N ALA A 17 9.25 -15.58 9.80
CA ALA A 17 9.66 -15.44 11.20
C ALA A 17 8.80 -14.41 11.96
N VAL A 18 8.43 -13.31 11.31
CA VAL A 18 7.50 -12.31 11.90
C VAL A 18 6.09 -12.90 12.05
N SER A 19 5.60 -13.67 11.08
CA SER A 19 4.31 -14.38 11.16
C SER A 19 4.27 -15.35 12.32
N ASP A 20 5.27 -16.22 12.45
CA ASP A 20 5.36 -17.21 13.54
C ASP A 20 5.41 -16.52 14.92
N ALA A 21 6.12 -15.40 15.02
CA ALA A 21 6.15 -14.60 16.24
C ALA A 21 4.77 -14.02 16.59
N LEU A 22 4.01 -13.53 15.60
CA LEU A 22 2.63 -13.07 15.82
C LEU A 22 1.71 -14.20 16.28
N ASP A 23 1.83 -15.38 15.69
CA ASP A 23 1.07 -16.57 16.11
C ASP A 23 1.36 -16.95 17.56
N SER A 24 2.64 -16.93 17.97
CA SER A 24 3.03 -17.18 19.37
C SER A 24 2.43 -16.19 20.37
N LEU A 25 2.05 -15.00 19.91
CA LEU A 25 1.40 -13.94 20.68
C LEU A 25 -0.12 -13.92 20.50
N THR A 26 -0.69 -14.86 19.73
CA THR A 26 -2.13 -14.88 19.38
C THR A 26 -2.58 -13.60 18.66
N LEU A 27 -1.69 -12.98 17.89
CA LEU A 27 -1.96 -11.79 17.09
C LEU A 27 -2.16 -12.17 15.63
N LYS A 28 -3.21 -11.62 15.00
CA LYS A 28 -3.36 -11.67 13.55
C LYS A 28 -2.55 -10.56 12.90
N GLY A 29 -1.71 -10.88 11.92
CA GLY A 29 -0.96 -9.85 11.19
C GLY A 29 -0.34 -10.26 9.85
N ALA A 30 -0.36 -11.56 9.49
CA ALA A 30 -0.02 -12.01 8.15
C ALA A 30 -1.23 -11.90 7.20
N THR A 31 -0.97 -11.57 5.94
CA THR A 31 -2.01 -11.39 4.91
C THR A 31 -1.81 -12.37 3.76
N TRP A 32 -2.84 -12.55 2.93
CA TRP A 32 -2.80 -13.48 1.80
C TRP A 32 -3.17 -12.85 0.46
N GLY A 33 -2.63 -13.43 -0.61
CA GLY A 33 -2.96 -13.09 -1.99
C GLY A 33 -2.49 -11.69 -2.43
N ILE A 34 -1.57 -11.08 -1.68
CA ILE A 34 -0.92 -9.82 -2.00
C ILE A 34 0.57 -10.13 -2.18
N GLY A 35 1.11 -9.83 -3.35
CA GLY A 35 2.48 -10.18 -3.71
C GLY A 35 3.20 -9.07 -4.46
N PRO A 36 4.53 -9.14 -4.59
CA PRO A 36 5.30 -8.17 -5.35
C PRO A 36 4.91 -8.24 -6.83
N LEU A 37 4.61 -7.10 -7.46
CA LEU A 37 4.18 -7.06 -8.86
C LEU A 37 5.32 -6.95 -9.87
N TRP A 38 6.55 -6.82 -9.37
CA TRP A 38 7.80 -6.92 -10.12
C TRP A 38 8.89 -7.44 -9.16
N GLN A 39 10.16 -7.46 -9.54
CA GLN A 39 11.28 -7.87 -8.66
C GLN A 39 11.53 -6.84 -7.54
N CYS A 40 10.54 -6.60 -6.69
CA CYS A 40 10.55 -5.59 -5.64
C CYS A 40 11.57 -5.93 -4.55
N PRO A 41 12.31 -4.93 -4.02
CA PRO A 41 13.04 -5.11 -2.79
C PRO A 41 12.08 -5.29 -1.60
N ARG A 42 12.59 -5.90 -0.53
CA ARG A 42 11.87 -5.97 0.75
C ARG A 42 11.68 -4.58 1.32
N ILE A 43 10.51 -4.33 1.91
CA ILE A 43 10.16 -3.06 2.54
C ILE A 43 9.73 -3.30 3.99
N VAL A 44 10.12 -2.37 4.87
CA VAL A 44 9.68 -2.31 6.27
C VAL A 44 9.51 -0.85 6.63
N GLY A 45 8.39 -0.50 7.24
CA GLY A 45 8.03 0.88 7.51
C GLY A 45 6.71 0.99 8.27
N ARG A 46 6.32 2.21 8.64
CA ARG A 46 5.03 2.44 9.29
C ARG A 46 3.93 2.55 8.24
N ALA A 47 2.75 2.05 8.57
CA ALA A 47 1.59 2.16 7.70
C ALA A 47 1.03 3.59 7.69
N VAL A 48 0.83 4.13 6.50
CA VAL A 48 -0.08 5.24 6.22
C VAL A 48 -1.25 4.67 5.45
N THR A 49 -2.40 4.56 6.11
CA THR A 49 -3.54 3.83 5.57
C THR A 49 -4.38 4.69 4.64
N MET A 50 -4.96 4.06 3.61
CA MET A 50 -5.95 4.65 2.73
C MET A 50 -7.07 3.63 2.48
N LYS A 51 -8.33 4.05 2.67
CA LYS A 51 -9.51 3.25 2.34
C LYS A 51 -10.16 3.74 1.07
N ILE A 52 -10.56 2.81 0.21
CA ILE A 52 -11.20 3.09 -1.08
C ILE A 52 -12.67 2.67 -1.01
N LYS A 53 -13.52 3.49 -1.65
CA LYS A 53 -14.95 3.18 -1.85
C LYS A 53 -15.39 3.47 -3.29
N PRO A 54 -16.53 2.94 -3.74
CA PRO A 54 -17.15 3.36 -4.99
C PRO A 54 -17.43 4.86 -5.01
N ALA A 55 -17.15 5.52 -6.14
CA ALA A 55 -17.36 6.97 -6.28
C ALA A 55 -18.85 7.36 -6.33
N GLY A 56 -19.70 6.49 -6.87
CA GLY A 56 -21.11 6.80 -7.10
C GLY A 56 -21.28 8.07 -7.93
N LEU A 57 -22.18 8.97 -7.51
CA LEU A 57 -22.41 10.27 -8.14
C LEU A 57 -21.49 11.38 -7.60
N GLN A 58 -20.60 11.07 -6.66
CA GLN A 58 -19.74 12.07 -6.03
C GLN A 58 -18.53 12.34 -6.93
N GLN A 59 -18.24 13.62 -7.15
CA GLN A 59 -16.99 14.02 -7.76
C GLN A 59 -15.92 14.14 -6.66
N PRO A 60 -14.79 13.44 -6.76
CA PRO A 60 -13.71 13.58 -5.80
C PRO A 60 -13.19 15.02 -5.79
N THR A 61 -13.04 15.61 -4.62
CA THR A 61 -12.46 16.95 -4.44
C THR A 61 -10.93 16.95 -4.58
N GLN A 62 -10.31 15.78 -4.46
CA GLN A 62 -8.87 15.58 -4.55
C GLN A 62 -8.54 14.34 -5.39
N HIS A 63 -7.35 14.34 -5.99
CA HIS A 63 -6.84 13.17 -6.67
C HIS A 63 -6.57 12.05 -5.64
N LEU A 64 -7.00 10.83 -5.96
CA LEU A 64 -6.80 9.67 -5.09
C LEU A 64 -5.31 9.52 -4.74
N GLY A 65 -5.00 9.31 -3.47
CA GLY A 65 -3.64 9.07 -3.00
C GLY A 65 -2.81 10.31 -2.67
N THR A 66 -3.27 11.55 -2.94
CA THR A 66 -2.48 12.75 -2.60
C THR A 66 -2.36 12.96 -1.10
N ALA A 67 -3.49 12.94 -0.37
CA ALA A 67 -3.52 13.13 1.08
C ALA A 67 -2.63 12.14 1.86
N PRO A 68 -2.68 10.80 1.61
CA PRO A 68 -1.78 9.88 2.30
C PRO A 68 -0.30 10.08 1.93
N ILE A 69 0.02 10.40 0.66
CA ILE A 69 1.42 10.70 0.28
C ILE A 69 1.92 11.98 0.97
N GLU A 70 1.09 13.02 1.04
CA GLU A 70 1.45 14.29 1.71
C GLU A 70 1.72 14.09 3.20
N ALA A 71 0.88 13.28 3.87
CA ALA A 71 0.98 12.96 5.29
C ALA A 71 2.13 12.00 5.64
N ALA A 72 2.61 11.22 4.67
CA ALA A 72 3.67 10.24 4.88
C ALA A 72 5.02 10.91 5.22
N LYS A 73 5.81 10.23 6.04
CA LYS A 73 7.20 10.56 6.33
C LYS A 73 8.14 9.66 5.52
N PRO A 74 9.40 10.06 5.32
CA PRO A 74 10.40 9.18 4.73
C PRO A 74 10.48 7.85 5.49
N GLY A 75 10.43 6.73 4.77
CA GLY A 75 10.41 5.38 5.36
C GLY A 75 9.01 4.80 5.62
N ASP A 76 7.94 5.59 5.50
CA ASP A 76 6.57 5.08 5.63
C ASP A 76 6.16 4.25 4.40
N ILE A 77 5.15 3.40 4.57
CA ILE A 77 4.56 2.54 3.54
C ILE A 77 3.08 2.91 3.40
N ILE A 78 2.62 3.15 2.18
CA ILE A 78 1.19 3.35 1.93
C ILE A 78 0.49 1.98 1.94
N VAL A 79 -0.56 1.83 2.74
CA VAL A 79 -1.34 0.59 2.88
C VAL A 79 -2.76 0.87 2.42
N ILE A 80 -3.20 0.22 1.34
CA ILE A 80 -4.47 0.53 0.67
C ILE A 80 -5.47 -0.61 0.84
N ASP A 81 -6.59 -0.32 1.51
CA ASP A 81 -7.79 -1.15 1.52
C ASP A 81 -8.67 -0.78 0.33
N ASN A 82 -8.72 -1.68 -0.66
CA ASN A 82 -9.67 -1.63 -1.78
C ASN A 82 -10.55 -2.88 -1.80
N GLY A 83 -10.72 -3.55 -0.65
CA GLY A 83 -11.56 -4.73 -0.47
C GLY A 83 -11.24 -5.91 -1.41
N GLY A 84 -9.98 -6.05 -1.83
CA GLY A 84 -9.54 -7.08 -2.76
C GLY A 84 -10.06 -6.90 -4.20
N GLN A 85 -10.63 -5.74 -4.53
CA GLN A 85 -11.23 -5.49 -5.84
C GLN A 85 -10.17 -5.44 -6.95
N LEU A 86 -10.43 -6.17 -8.04
CA LEU A 86 -9.56 -6.25 -9.21
C LEU A 86 -10.13 -5.54 -10.44
N GLN A 87 -11.24 -4.83 -10.33
CA GLN A 87 -11.88 -4.20 -11.50
C GLN A 87 -11.19 -2.88 -11.91
N PHE A 88 -10.69 -2.12 -10.93
CA PHE A 88 -10.17 -0.76 -11.13
C PHE A 88 -8.88 -0.56 -10.34
N SER A 89 -7.90 0.10 -10.94
CA SER A 89 -6.62 0.43 -10.30
C SER A 89 -6.78 1.58 -9.31
N CYS A 90 -6.34 1.41 -8.06
CA CYS A 90 -6.25 2.49 -7.06
C CYS A 90 -4.83 3.07 -6.90
N TRP A 91 -3.88 2.62 -7.70
CA TRP A 91 -2.51 3.13 -7.73
C TRP A 91 -1.93 3.06 -9.15
N GLY A 92 -1.04 3.97 -9.49
CA GLY A 92 -0.41 4.07 -10.82
C GLY A 92 0.87 4.89 -10.81
N GLY A 93 1.44 5.15 -11.99
CA GLY A 93 2.79 5.66 -12.17
C GLY A 93 3.03 7.02 -11.49
N LEU A 94 2.12 7.97 -11.71
CA LEU A 94 2.20 9.29 -11.09
C LEU A 94 2.25 9.22 -9.55
N LEU A 95 1.48 8.32 -8.93
CA LEU A 95 1.49 8.15 -7.47
C LEU A 95 2.80 7.48 -7.00
N ALA A 96 3.32 6.52 -7.76
CA ALA A 96 4.62 5.91 -7.49
C ALA A 96 5.76 6.96 -7.56
N LEU A 97 5.74 7.84 -8.57
CA LEU A 97 6.70 8.94 -8.69
C LEU A 97 6.60 9.91 -7.50
N SER A 98 5.39 10.38 -7.18
CA SER A 98 5.18 11.30 -6.05
C SER A 98 5.62 10.68 -4.72
N ALA A 99 5.27 9.41 -4.47
CA ALA A 99 5.65 8.69 -3.27
C ALA A 99 7.17 8.50 -3.17
N ARG A 100 7.83 8.13 -4.27
CA ARG A 100 9.30 8.03 -4.33
C ARG A 100 9.96 9.36 -4.00
N LEU A 101 9.51 10.47 -4.60
CA LEU A 101 10.07 11.80 -4.34
C LEU A 101 9.87 12.24 -2.88
N LYS A 102 8.79 11.77 -2.23
CA LYS A 102 8.52 12.01 -0.81
C LYS A 102 9.36 11.13 0.14
N GLY A 103 10.04 10.10 -0.38
CA GLY A 103 10.83 9.15 0.42
C GLY A 103 10.00 8.02 1.04
N VAL A 104 8.79 7.77 0.53
CA VAL A 104 7.97 6.60 0.90
C VAL A 104 8.67 5.33 0.43
N SER A 105 8.67 4.28 1.25
CA SER A 105 9.39 3.04 0.98
C SER A 105 8.68 2.08 0.02
N GLY A 106 7.37 2.24 -0.17
CA GLY A 106 6.58 1.44 -1.11
C GLY A 106 5.08 1.56 -0.87
N VAL A 107 4.31 0.79 -1.62
CA VAL A 107 2.86 0.63 -1.44
C VAL A 107 2.47 -0.83 -1.38
N VAL A 108 1.52 -1.16 -0.50
CA VAL A 108 0.88 -2.47 -0.41
C VAL A 108 -0.64 -2.30 -0.58
N ILE A 109 -1.27 -3.13 -1.42
CA ILE A 109 -2.63 -2.90 -1.92
C ILE A 109 -3.46 -4.17 -1.81
N ASP A 110 -4.54 -4.11 -1.03
CA ASP A 110 -5.60 -5.10 -1.04
C ASP A 110 -6.56 -4.82 -2.21
N GLY A 111 -6.07 -5.05 -3.42
CA GLY A 111 -6.75 -4.74 -4.68
C GLY A 111 -5.77 -4.66 -5.86
N ALA A 112 -6.17 -3.99 -6.94
CA ALA A 112 -5.35 -3.84 -8.14
C ALA A 112 -4.70 -2.46 -8.30
N CYS A 113 -3.61 -2.42 -9.07
CA CYS A 113 -2.97 -1.19 -9.54
C CYS A 113 -2.66 -1.27 -11.04
N ARG A 114 -1.97 -0.25 -11.56
CA ARG A 114 -1.54 -0.17 -12.96
C ARG A 114 -0.14 0.45 -13.07
N ASP A 115 0.36 0.61 -14.29
CA ASP A 115 1.63 1.28 -14.62
C ASP A 115 2.85 0.64 -13.91
N ILE A 116 2.88 -0.70 -13.84
CA ILE A 116 3.94 -1.44 -13.12
C ILE A 116 5.32 -1.30 -13.78
N ASP A 117 5.38 -1.14 -15.10
CA ASP A 117 6.65 -0.87 -15.78
C ASP A 117 7.27 0.45 -15.30
N GLU A 118 6.47 1.51 -15.14
CA GLU A 118 6.92 2.79 -14.60
C GLU A 118 7.35 2.65 -13.14
N ALA A 119 6.59 1.92 -12.31
CA ALA A 119 6.98 1.65 -10.93
C ALA A 119 8.33 0.92 -10.83
N ARG A 120 8.58 -0.05 -11.71
CA ARG A 120 9.87 -0.75 -11.83
C ARG A 120 10.99 0.19 -12.25
N GLU A 121 10.78 1.02 -13.28
CA GLU A 121 11.76 2.02 -13.72
C GLU A 121 12.12 3.02 -12.62
N LEU A 122 11.14 3.36 -11.78
CA LEU A 122 11.33 4.21 -10.61
C LEU A 122 11.98 3.48 -9.42
N ASN A 123 12.17 2.16 -9.49
CA ASN A 123 12.54 1.30 -8.35
C ASN A 123 11.62 1.50 -7.14
N PHE A 124 10.33 1.77 -7.37
CA PHE A 124 9.33 1.95 -6.31
C PHE A 124 8.59 0.63 -6.05
N PRO A 125 8.70 0.03 -4.84
CA PRO A 125 8.09 -1.27 -4.55
C PRO A 125 6.57 -1.19 -4.54
N VAL A 126 5.92 -2.07 -5.30
CA VAL A 126 4.45 -2.19 -5.38
C VAL A 126 4.06 -3.64 -5.14
N TYR A 127 3.31 -3.84 -4.05
CA TYR A 127 2.71 -5.13 -3.72
C TYR A 127 1.21 -5.00 -3.86
N ALA A 128 0.57 -5.90 -4.61
CA ALA A 128 -0.88 -5.87 -4.79
C ALA A 128 -1.43 -7.26 -5.08
N ARG A 129 -2.75 -7.37 -5.24
CA ARG A 129 -3.41 -8.59 -5.71
C ARG A 129 -3.30 -8.79 -7.22
N GLY A 130 -3.11 -7.72 -7.99
CA GLY A 130 -3.01 -7.81 -9.45
C GLY A 130 -2.83 -6.47 -10.16
N VAL A 131 -2.71 -6.56 -11.49
CA VAL A 131 -2.51 -5.41 -12.39
C VAL A 131 -3.69 -5.31 -13.35
N VAL A 132 -4.28 -4.13 -13.46
CA VAL A 132 -5.36 -3.86 -14.42
C VAL A 132 -5.20 -2.51 -15.12
N PRO A 133 -5.59 -2.37 -16.40
CA PRO A 133 -5.48 -1.09 -17.10
C PRO A 133 -6.56 -0.07 -16.72
N MET A 134 -7.63 -0.50 -16.06
CA MET A 134 -8.82 0.33 -15.80
C MET A 134 -8.56 1.37 -14.71
N THR A 135 -8.71 2.66 -15.05
CA THR A 135 -8.49 3.78 -14.11
C THR A 135 -9.53 3.88 -12.98
N ALA A 136 -9.14 4.45 -11.84
CA ALA A 136 -10.03 4.84 -10.75
C ALA A 136 -11.04 5.93 -11.10
N ARG A 137 -10.72 6.82 -12.06
CA ARG A 137 -11.45 8.07 -12.30
C ARG A 137 -12.93 7.84 -12.55
N GLY A 138 -13.79 8.42 -11.70
CA GLY A 138 -15.25 8.30 -11.77
C GLY A 138 -15.81 6.94 -11.36
N ARG A 139 -14.98 6.03 -10.82
CA ARG A 139 -15.36 4.66 -10.46
C ARG A 139 -15.14 4.38 -8.98
N ILE A 140 -13.97 4.74 -8.47
CA ILE A 140 -13.59 4.63 -7.06
C ILE A 140 -13.00 5.95 -6.57
N MET A 141 -13.07 6.17 -5.26
CA MET A 141 -12.52 7.35 -4.60
C MET A 141 -11.96 7.00 -3.22
N GLN A 142 -11.10 7.87 -2.71
CA GLN A 142 -10.63 7.79 -1.33
C GLN A 142 -11.80 8.04 -0.37
N GLU A 143 -12.05 7.10 0.54
CA GLU A 143 -13.02 7.23 1.64
C GLU A 143 -12.37 7.92 2.84
N SER A 144 -11.21 7.41 3.27
CA SER A 144 -10.48 7.91 4.43
C SER A 144 -8.98 7.66 4.27
N PHE A 145 -8.18 8.35 5.10
CA PHE A 145 -6.76 8.08 5.26
C PHE A 145 -6.37 8.18 6.74
N ASN A 146 -5.33 7.48 7.17
CA ASN A 146 -4.90 7.38 8.58
C ASN A 146 -6.02 6.98 9.55
N GLN A 147 -6.94 6.14 9.07
CA GLN A 147 -7.96 5.49 9.87
C GLN A 147 -7.76 3.97 9.85
N GLU A 148 -8.46 3.28 10.74
CA GLU A 148 -8.49 1.82 10.73
C GLU A 148 -9.06 1.30 9.40
N ILE A 149 -8.45 0.23 8.89
CA ILE A 149 -8.84 -0.43 7.63
C ILE A 149 -8.81 -1.94 7.84
N GLN A 150 -9.40 -2.68 6.90
CA GLN A 150 -9.21 -4.12 6.78
C GLN A 150 -8.27 -4.37 5.62
N PHE A 151 -7.29 -5.25 5.79
CA PHE A 151 -6.26 -5.45 4.77
C PHE A 151 -5.86 -6.92 4.70
N GLY A 152 -6.31 -7.61 3.65
CA GLY A 152 -5.90 -8.98 3.35
C GLY A 152 -6.16 -9.96 4.49
N GLY A 153 -7.22 -9.74 5.28
CA GLY A 153 -7.62 -10.59 6.40
C GLY A 153 -7.24 -10.13 7.80
N VAL A 154 -6.57 -8.98 7.91
CA VAL A 154 -6.12 -8.35 9.16
C VAL A 154 -6.87 -7.04 9.37
#